data_AF-A0A819FPJ3-F1
#
_entry.id   AF-A0A819FPJ3-F1
#
_cell.length_a   1.000
_cell.length_b   1.000
_cell.length_c   1.000
_cell.angle_alpha   90.00
_cell.angle_beta   90.00
_cell.angle_gamma   90.00
#
_symmetry.space_group_name_H-M   'P 1'
#
loop_
_entity.id
_entity.type
_entity.pdbx_description
1 polymer ?
#
loop_
_entity_poly.entity_id
_entity_poly.type
_entity_poly.pdbx_seq_one_letter_code
_entity_poly.pdbx_strand_id
1 'polypeptide(L)'
;MWFIVLFIFDFTFANAIHYETILGYECKTNEHCSDFVPNSICFNHICVCQLGYQSNGNFRCVYKTRARRQANFGIQIQMLGEPCESNDECRRTPVDGTKVCTQKRCECSSGHVPIDSYRCIRDFAPVSENTQIIKSSPIEELPGYGSMCLKNQDCQHTTVLLECFHRTCVCLEGYVPLGKYLCYNIHGQNAPVIESSTSTSTLTSTLSTTTLSLNSVDDEMVQFLGKLGNTCTNDYYCRRSVSRSHCYNGICSCIDGYMSLDIYTCTEGTNIDSKTSIASYKSLLGGKCTTNRHCQTSNAICLNNICYCPRGSFPIDSWNCLEDPDASSEEASRTITTIETTTTTTTTTTTTTTTATTTTTTTTTTTIPITSFLWWPWSPSTTTRQSLINWKNMFPYRCLLNRQCNIMDRNSHCTSFGRCTCNIGYTLEKTNKGQQCIRKIFEDNDCD
;
A
#
# COMPACT_ATOMS: atom_id res chain seq x y z
N MET A 1 -32.14 66.74 -18.05
CA MET A 1 -32.81 65.86 -17.08
C MET A 1 -32.75 64.42 -17.60
N TRP A 2 -31.58 63.78 -17.56
CA TRP A 2 -31.38 62.35 -17.84
C TRP A 2 -30.22 61.90 -16.94
N PHE A 3 -30.49 61.12 -15.90
CA PHE A 3 -29.49 60.53 -15.01
C PHE A 3 -29.19 59.12 -15.52
N ILE A 4 -27.94 58.89 -15.96
CA ILE A 4 -27.42 57.56 -16.24
C ILE A 4 -26.73 57.08 -14.96
N VAL A 5 -27.38 56.14 -14.28
CA VAL A 5 -26.82 55.43 -13.13
C VAL A 5 -26.02 54.24 -13.66
N LEU A 6 -24.69 54.37 -13.66
CA LEU A 6 -23.76 53.28 -13.93
C LEU A 6 -23.63 52.43 -12.66
N PHE A 7 -24.35 51.31 -12.61
CA PHE A 7 -24.07 50.23 -11.66
C PHE A 7 -22.85 49.43 -12.16
N ILE A 8 -21.69 49.68 -11.55
CA ILE A 8 -20.52 48.81 -11.66
C ILE A 8 -20.75 47.65 -10.69
N PHE A 9 -21.16 46.50 -11.22
CA PHE A 9 -21.16 45.24 -10.48
C PHE A 9 -19.73 44.67 -10.52
N ASP A 10 -18.99 44.85 -9.42
CA ASP A 10 -17.74 44.13 -9.18
C ASP A 10 -18.05 42.65 -8.93
N PHE A 11 -18.09 41.87 -10.01
CA PHE A 11 -18.12 40.40 -9.94
C PHE A 11 -16.70 39.91 -9.67
N THR A 12 -16.29 39.91 -8.40
CA THR A 12 -15.13 39.14 -7.94
C THR A 12 -15.45 37.65 -8.08
N PHE A 13 -15.07 37.06 -9.21
CA PHE A 13 -14.97 35.61 -9.35
C PHE A 13 -13.84 35.13 -8.41
N ALA A 14 -14.23 34.70 -7.21
CA ALA A 14 -13.39 33.83 -6.42
C ALA A 14 -13.20 32.55 -7.24
N ASN A 15 -12.02 32.39 -7.84
CA ASN A 15 -11.61 31.17 -8.52
C ASN A 15 -11.55 30.05 -7.47
N ALA A 16 -12.67 29.34 -7.30
CA ALA A 16 -12.71 28.08 -6.59
C ALA A 16 -11.89 27.09 -7.41
N ILE A 17 -10.61 26.95 -7.06
CA ILE A 17 -9.76 25.89 -7.59
C ILE A 17 -10.34 24.58 -7.03
N HIS A 18 -11.14 23.90 -7.85
CA HIS A 18 -11.58 22.54 -7.57
C HIS A 18 -10.34 21.65 -7.60
N TYR A 19 -9.82 21.30 -6.43
CA TYR A 19 -8.83 20.24 -6.31
C TYR A 19 -9.53 18.92 -6.61
N GLU A 20 -9.04 18.18 -7.62
CA GLU A 20 -9.50 16.82 -7.90
C GLU A 20 -8.98 15.91 -6.77
N THR A 21 -9.82 15.62 -5.79
CA THR A 21 -9.45 14.73 -4.68
C THR A 21 -9.57 13.27 -5.13
N ILE A 22 -8.46 12.52 -5.10
CA ILE A 22 -8.43 11.07 -5.35
C ILE A 22 -8.06 10.32 -4.07
N LEU A 23 -8.35 9.01 -3.99
CA LEU A 23 -7.93 8.20 -2.85
C LEU A 23 -6.40 8.32 -2.67
N GLY A 24 -5.96 8.58 -1.44
CA GLY A 24 -4.56 8.88 -1.13
C GLY A 24 -4.18 10.36 -1.17
N TYR A 25 -5.08 11.29 -1.51
CA TYR A 25 -4.80 12.73 -1.52
C TYR A 25 -5.15 13.41 -0.22
N GLU A 26 -4.53 14.57 -0.02
CA GLU A 26 -4.76 15.40 1.14
C GLU A 26 -6.21 15.93 1.21
N CYS A 27 -6.81 15.87 2.39
CA CYS A 27 -8.16 16.32 2.66
C CYS A 27 -8.24 17.09 3.99
N LYS A 28 -9.20 18.02 4.06
CA LYS A 28 -9.46 18.81 5.27
C LYS A 28 -10.67 18.28 6.05
N THR A 29 -11.69 17.82 5.34
CA THR A 29 -12.95 17.33 5.91
C THR A 29 -13.39 16.07 5.20
N ASN A 30 -14.30 15.31 5.82
CA ASN A 30 -14.91 14.14 5.18
C ASN A 30 -15.65 14.52 3.88
N GLU A 31 -16.27 15.70 3.83
CA GLU A 31 -16.97 16.23 2.65
C GLU A 31 -16.04 16.36 1.44
N HIS A 32 -14.80 16.83 1.66
CA HIS A 32 -13.76 16.91 0.62
C HIS A 32 -13.47 15.56 -0.06
N CYS A 33 -13.63 14.45 0.66
CA CYS A 33 -13.44 13.10 0.11
C CYS A 33 -14.75 12.56 -0.47
N SER A 34 -15.85 12.67 0.27
CA SER A 34 -17.14 12.09 -0.12
C SER A 34 -17.76 12.75 -1.34
N ASP A 35 -17.48 14.03 -1.60
CA ASP A 35 -17.94 14.76 -2.79
C ASP A 35 -17.34 14.21 -4.08
N PHE A 36 -16.13 13.66 -4.02
CA PHE A 36 -15.40 13.15 -5.19
C PHE A 36 -15.39 11.62 -5.28
N VAL A 37 -15.23 10.95 -4.14
CA VAL A 37 -15.20 9.48 -4.04
C VAL A 37 -16.28 9.04 -3.06
N PRO A 38 -17.46 8.58 -3.55
CA PRO A 38 -18.52 8.10 -2.68
C PRO A 38 -18.04 6.99 -1.74
N ASN A 39 -18.47 7.02 -0.49
CA ASN A 39 -18.06 6.09 0.59
C ASN A 39 -16.56 6.18 0.95
N SER A 40 -15.97 7.37 0.81
CA SER A 40 -14.66 7.70 1.38
C SER A 40 -14.80 8.63 2.60
N ILE A 41 -13.78 8.65 3.45
CA ILE A 41 -13.63 9.54 4.61
C ILE A 41 -12.22 10.14 4.59
N CYS A 42 -12.10 11.31 5.20
CA CYS A 42 -10.83 11.95 5.43
C CYS A 42 -10.23 11.40 6.74
N PHE A 43 -9.18 10.58 6.62
CA PHE A 43 -8.51 9.97 7.76
C PHE A 43 -7.03 10.39 7.76
N ASN A 44 -6.57 11.01 8.84
CA ASN A 44 -5.22 11.58 8.94
C ASN A 44 -4.87 12.50 7.75
N HIS A 45 -5.80 13.39 7.41
CA HIS A 45 -5.70 14.26 6.24
C HIS A 45 -5.58 13.52 4.90
N ILE A 46 -5.89 12.22 4.80
CA ILE A 46 -5.84 11.47 3.55
C ILE A 46 -7.21 10.85 3.24
N CYS A 47 -7.68 10.95 2.01
CA CYS A 47 -8.92 10.28 1.60
C CYS A 47 -8.74 8.76 1.53
N VAL A 48 -9.49 8.03 2.37
CA VAL A 48 -9.51 6.56 2.42
C VAL A 48 -10.94 6.04 2.32
N CYS A 49 -11.13 4.78 1.94
CA CYS A 49 -12.47 4.18 1.93
C CYS A 49 -13.02 3.97 3.34
N GLN A 50 -14.33 4.21 3.51
CA GLN A 50 -15.04 3.90 4.75
C GLN A 50 -14.94 2.41 5.09
N LEU A 51 -15.08 2.09 6.39
CA LEU A 51 -15.16 0.70 6.86
C LEU A 51 -16.24 -0.07 6.09
N GLY A 52 -15.90 -1.28 5.64
CA GLY A 52 -16.77 -2.10 4.79
C GLY A 52 -16.58 -1.89 3.28
N TYR A 53 -15.80 -0.88 2.86
CA TYR A 53 -15.45 -0.62 1.47
C TYR A 53 -13.97 -0.94 1.20
N GLN A 54 -13.64 -1.25 -0.05
CA GLN A 54 -12.29 -1.44 -0.55
C GLN A 54 -12.07 -0.52 -1.76
N SER A 55 -10.86 0.04 -1.86
CA SER A 55 -10.46 0.82 -3.03
C SER A 55 -10.43 -0.07 -4.28
N ASN A 56 -11.20 0.30 -5.29
CA ASN A 56 -11.09 -0.26 -6.64
C ASN A 56 -10.53 0.83 -7.55
N GLY A 57 -9.19 0.88 -7.61
CA GLY A 57 -8.46 2.01 -8.17
C GLY A 57 -8.51 3.26 -7.29
N ASN A 58 -8.12 4.41 -7.85
CA ASN A 58 -7.96 5.67 -7.11
C ASN A 58 -9.26 6.47 -6.95
N PHE A 59 -10.34 6.08 -7.62
CA PHE A 59 -11.55 6.91 -7.78
C PHE A 59 -12.82 6.26 -7.25
N ARG A 60 -12.73 5.06 -6.66
CA ARG A 60 -13.93 4.34 -6.25
C ARG A 60 -13.71 3.48 -5.02
N CYS A 61 -14.53 3.70 -4.01
CA CYS A 61 -14.73 2.77 -2.92
C CYS A 61 -15.89 1.85 -3.28
N VAL A 62 -15.58 0.58 -3.53
CA VAL A 62 -16.60 -0.46 -3.73
C VAL A 62 -16.86 -1.14 -2.40
N TYR A 63 -18.12 -1.41 -2.09
CA TYR A 63 -18.44 -2.24 -0.93
C TYR A 63 -17.65 -3.55 -1.09
N LYS A 64 -17.08 -4.06 0.01
CA LYS A 64 -16.46 -5.39 0.05
C LYS A 64 -17.57 -6.42 -0.16
N THR A 65 -18.07 -6.54 -1.39
CA THR A 65 -18.78 -7.74 -1.81
C THR A 65 -17.74 -8.84 -1.70
N ARG A 66 -17.96 -9.80 -0.80
CA ARG A 66 -17.11 -11.00 -0.69
C ARG A 66 -16.84 -11.45 -2.12
N ALA A 67 -15.57 -11.43 -2.52
CA ALA A 67 -15.15 -11.78 -3.87
C ALA A 67 -15.83 -13.09 -4.27
N ARG A 68 -16.86 -12.98 -5.12
CA ARG A 68 -17.33 -14.10 -5.92
C ARG A 68 -16.16 -14.43 -6.84
N ARG A 69 -15.39 -15.46 -6.49
CA ARG A 69 -14.78 -16.27 -7.53
C ARG A 69 -15.93 -16.87 -8.34
N GLN A 70 -16.09 -16.41 -9.57
CA GLN A 70 -16.65 -17.25 -10.64
C GLN A 70 -15.77 -18.52 -10.68
N ALA A 71 -16.25 -19.77 -10.74
CA ALA A 71 -17.55 -20.32 -11.05
C ALA A 71 -17.72 -21.70 -10.35
N ASN A 72 -18.97 -22.14 -10.18
CA ASN A 72 -19.39 -23.52 -9.91
C ASN A 72 -18.89 -24.21 -8.62
N PHE A 73 -19.30 -23.75 -7.44
CA PHE A 73 -19.79 -24.60 -6.33
C PHE A 73 -20.27 -23.67 -5.20
N GLY A 74 -21.57 -23.68 -4.92
CA GLY A 74 -22.21 -22.81 -3.92
C GLY A 74 -21.87 -23.22 -2.49
N ILE A 75 -20.67 -22.87 -2.03
CA ILE A 75 -20.23 -23.20 -0.67
C ILE A 75 -19.92 -21.91 0.07
N GLN A 76 -20.85 -21.49 0.94
CA GLN A 76 -20.59 -20.47 1.94
C GLN A 76 -19.76 -21.08 3.07
N ILE A 77 -18.73 -20.37 3.52
CA ILE A 77 -17.94 -20.72 4.71
C ILE A 77 -18.54 -19.93 5.88
N GLN A 78 -19.09 -20.62 6.88
CA GLN A 78 -19.66 -20.00 8.08
C GLN A 78 -18.56 -19.49 9.04
N MET A 79 -18.77 -18.31 9.60
CA MET A 79 -17.90 -17.72 10.64
C MET A 79 -18.28 -18.22 12.05
N LEU A 80 -17.35 -18.14 13.02
CA LEU A 80 -17.69 -18.37 14.42
C LEU A 80 -18.83 -17.42 14.85
N GLY A 81 -19.85 -17.97 15.51
CA GLY A 81 -21.06 -17.26 15.89
C GLY A 81 -22.15 -17.18 14.82
N GLU A 82 -21.89 -17.56 13.56
CA GLU A 82 -22.94 -17.63 12.54
C GLU A 82 -23.89 -18.81 12.78
N PRO A 83 -25.18 -18.66 12.40
CA PRO A 83 -26.14 -19.73 12.57
C PRO A 83 -25.74 -20.93 11.72
N CYS A 84 -25.97 -22.12 12.25
CA CYS A 84 -25.70 -23.38 11.56
C CYS A 84 -26.80 -24.42 11.84
N GLU A 85 -27.02 -25.31 10.89
CA GLU A 85 -27.94 -26.44 11.02
C GLU A 85 -27.19 -27.76 11.30
N SER A 86 -25.91 -27.86 10.90
CA SER A 86 -25.10 -29.05 11.10
C SER A 86 -23.61 -28.74 11.27
N ASN A 87 -22.84 -29.69 11.82
CA ASN A 87 -21.39 -29.57 11.97
C ASN A 87 -20.66 -29.40 10.62
N ASP A 88 -21.22 -29.94 9.54
CA ASP A 88 -20.61 -29.88 8.21
C ASP A 88 -20.63 -28.47 7.61
N GLU A 89 -21.51 -27.59 8.09
CA GLU A 89 -21.51 -26.16 7.73
C GLU A 89 -20.34 -25.43 8.37
N CYS A 90 -19.99 -25.79 9.60
CA CYS A 90 -18.88 -25.16 10.33
C CYS A 90 -17.49 -25.74 9.93
N ARG A 91 -17.42 -26.96 9.39
CA ARG A 91 -16.17 -27.71 9.13
C ARG A 91 -15.49 -27.48 7.78
N ARG A 92 -15.97 -26.56 6.94
CA ARG A 92 -15.49 -26.41 5.55
C ARG A 92 -14.17 -25.67 5.35
N THR A 93 -13.42 -25.38 6.41
CA THR A 93 -12.04 -24.90 6.28
C THR A 93 -11.08 -26.11 6.17
N PRO A 94 -10.14 -26.14 5.21
CA PRO A 94 -9.25 -27.29 4.96
C PRO A 94 -8.29 -27.65 6.11
N VAL A 95 -8.28 -26.84 7.17
CA VAL A 95 -7.36 -26.98 8.29
C VAL A 95 -8.22 -26.98 9.55
N ASP A 96 -8.27 -28.16 10.16
CA ASP A 96 -8.81 -28.47 11.48
C ASP A 96 -10.33 -28.49 11.65
N GLY A 97 -10.85 -29.70 11.93
CA GLY A 97 -12.23 -29.99 12.36
C GLY A 97 -12.56 -29.47 13.76
N THR A 98 -12.03 -28.30 14.11
CA THR A 98 -12.07 -27.66 15.43
C THR A 98 -13.27 -26.74 15.60
N LYS A 99 -14.16 -26.66 14.61
CA LYS A 99 -15.46 -25.98 14.72
C LYS A 99 -16.60 -26.98 14.73
N VAL A 100 -17.56 -26.74 15.62
CA VAL A 100 -18.77 -27.54 15.80
C VAL A 100 -19.99 -26.63 15.88
N CYS A 101 -21.11 -27.08 15.35
CA CYS A 101 -22.39 -26.41 15.45
C CYS A 101 -23.00 -26.72 16.83
N THR A 102 -22.93 -25.77 17.74
CA THR A 102 -23.46 -25.89 19.10
C THR A 102 -24.55 -24.84 19.28
N GLN A 103 -25.72 -25.24 19.74
CA GLN A 103 -26.87 -24.33 19.92
C GLN A 103 -27.25 -23.54 18.65
N LYS A 104 -27.16 -24.18 17.47
CA LYS A 104 -27.37 -23.56 16.16
C LYS A 104 -26.40 -22.41 15.85
N ARG A 105 -25.22 -22.34 16.48
CA ARG A 105 -24.13 -21.43 16.11
C ARG A 105 -22.80 -22.17 15.98
N CYS A 106 -21.94 -21.72 15.07
CA CYS A 106 -20.60 -22.30 14.95
C CYS A 106 -19.72 -21.85 16.12
N GLU A 107 -19.22 -22.80 16.91
CA GLU A 107 -18.34 -22.59 18.05
C GLU A 107 -17.10 -23.49 17.95
N CYS A 108 -16.06 -23.19 18.74
CA CYS A 108 -14.89 -24.07 18.82
C CYS A 108 -15.24 -25.37 19.56
N SER A 109 -14.68 -26.49 19.11
CA SER A 109 -14.84 -27.77 19.80
C SER A 109 -14.20 -27.72 21.19
N SER A 110 -14.69 -28.58 22.10
CA SER A 110 -14.15 -28.68 23.46
C SER A 110 -12.61 -28.78 23.46
N GLY A 111 -11.97 -28.03 24.35
CA GLY A 111 -10.52 -27.91 24.44
C GLY A 111 -9.89 -26.99 23.37
N HIS A 112 -10.69 -26.19 22.65
CA HIS A 112 -10.19 -25.17 21.74
C HIS A 112 -10.80 -23.79 22.04
N VAL A 113 -9.98 -22.74 21.88
CA VAL A 113 -10.38 -21.34 22.05
C VAL A 113 -10.29 -20.58 20.73
N PRO A 114 -11.21 -19.63 20.46
CA PRO A 114 -11.18 -18.85 19.23
C PRO A 114 -10.03 -17.83 19.26
N ILE A 115 -9.21 -17.78 18.20
CA ILE A 115 -8.22 -16.71 18.01
C ILE A 115 -8.85 -15.53 17.27
N ASP A 116 -9.60 -15.85 16.22
CA ASP A 116 -10.28 -14.89 15.34
C ASP A 116 -11.61 -15.51 14.88
N SER A 117 -12.37 -14.80 14.04
CA SER A 117 -13.66 -15.27 13.52
C SER A 117 -13.60 -16.57 12.69
N TYR A 118 -12.39 -17.06 12.38
CA TYR A 118 -12.15 -18.19 11.48
C TYR A 118 -11.33 -19.33 12.08
N ARG A 119 -10.65 -19.15 13.21
CA ARG A 119 -9.71 -20.15 13.74
C ARG A 119 -9.93 -20.45 15.22
N CYS A 120 -9.81 -21.73 15.54
CA CYS A 120 -9.80 -22.26 16.89
C CYS A 120 -8.44 -22.91 17.15
N ILE A 121 -7.79 -22.63 18.28
CA ILE A 121 -6.56 -23.31 18.70
C ILE A 121 -6.79 -24.14 19.94
N ARG A 122 -6.01 -25.21 20.11
CA ARG A 122 -6.09 -26.04 21.32
C ARG A 122 -5.70 -25.22 22.54
N ASP A 123 -6.51 -25.29 23.58
CA ASP A 123 -6.21 -24.70 24.87
C ASP A 123 -5.10 -25.53 25.55
N PHE A 124 -3.91 -24.95 25.71
CA PHE A 124 -2.76 -25.59 26.35
C PHE A 124 -2.73 -25.24 27.85
N ALA A 125 -3.83 -25.43 28.56
CA ALA A 125 -3.81 -25.42 30.02
C ALA A 125 -3.37 -26.82 30.53
N PRO A 126 -2.39 -26.90 31.46
CA PRO A 126 -2.12 -28.16 32.15
C PRO A 126 -3.31 -28.51 33.04
N VAL A 127 -4.04 -29.56 32.66
CA VAL A 127 -5.13 -30.11 33.47
C VAL A 127 -4.53 -30.76 34.73
N SER A 128 -4.65 -30.11 35.88
CA SER A 128 -4.68 -30.80 37.16
C SER A 128 -6.15 -30.99 37.57
N GLU A 129 -6.63 -32.23 37.54
CA GLU A 129 -7.93 -32.63 38.05
C GLU A 129 -7.99 -32.40 39.57
N ASN A 130 -8.59 -31.30 40.02
CA ASN A 130 -9.44 -31.18 41.21
C ASN A 130 -9.62 -29.71 41.61
N THR A 131 -10.64 -29.04 41.06
CA THR A 131 -11.21 -27.87 41.74
C THR A 131 -12.69 -27.74 41.39
N GLN A 132 -13.55 -27.86 42.41
CA GLN A 132 -14.99 -27.68 42.30
C GLN A 132 -15.32 -26.21 41.97
N ILE A 133 -16.13 -26.01 40.92
CA ILE A 133 -16.63 -24.70 40.52
C ILE A 133 -17.81 -24.33 41.44
N ILE A 134 -17.57 -23.40 42.37
CA ILE A 134 -18.62 -22.68 43.08
C ILE A 134 -19.14 -21.58 42.14
N LYS A 135 -20.44 -21.62 41.82
CA LYS A 135 -21.14 -20.54 41.11
C LYS A 135 -21.23 -19.31 42.03
N SER A 136 -20.59 -18.21 41.65
CA SER A 136 -20.82 -16.88 42.22
C SER A 136 -21.15 -15.87 41.12
N SER A 137 -22.20 -15.09 41.37
CA SER A 137 -22.56 -13.67 41.06
C SER A 137 -21.79 -12.87 39.97
N PRO A 138 -22.36 -11.77 39.43
CA PRO A 138 -21.92 -11.21 38.15
C PRO A 138 -20.49 -10.67 38.23
N ILE A 139 -19.66 -11.14 37.30
CA ILE A 139 -18.23 -10.86 37.24
C ILE A 139 -18.04 -9.42 36.73
N GLU A 140 -17.54 -8.53 37.58
CA GLU A 140 -16.95 -7.26 37.13
C GLU A 140 -15.76 -7.57 36.22
N GLU A 141 -15.73 -6.99 35.02
CA GLU A 141 -14.65 -7.20 34.06
C GLU A 141 -13.29 -6.84 34.69
N LEU A 142 -12.41 -7.84 34.80
CA LEU A 142 -11.08 -7.65 35.33
C LEU A 142 -10.23 -6.78 34.37
N PRO A 143 -9.42 -5.85 34.89
CA PRO A 143 -8.51 -5.06 34.08
C PRO A 143 -7.45 -5.97 33.44
N GLY A 144 -7.24 -5.80 32.13
CA GLY A 144 -6.26 -6.56 31.35
C GLY A 144 -5.21 -5.65 30.70
N TYR A 145 -4.39 -6.22 29.82
CA TYR A 145 -3.44 -5.47 29.00
C TYR A 145 -4.13 -4.30 28.29
N GLY A 146 -3.59 -3.10 28.44
CA GLY A 146 -4.16 -1.86 27.90
C GLY A 146 -5.26 -1.22 28.76
N SER A 147 -5.69 -1.83 29.86
CA SER A 147 -6.58 -1.20 30.83
C SER A 147 -5.87 -0.07 31.59
N MET A 148 -6.64 0.95 31.97
CA MET A 148 -6.10 2.05 32.78
C MET A 148 -5.78 1.58 34.20
N CYS A 149 -4.67 2.08 34.74
CA CYS A 149 -4.23 1.79 36.10
C CYS A 149 -3.71 3.06 36.78
N LEU A 150 -3.80 3.10 38.10
CA LEU A 150 -3.21 4.15 38.94
C LEU A 150 -2.00 3.63 39.70
N LYS A 151 -1.95 2.32 39.95
CA LYS A 151 -0.87 1.61 40.64
C LYS A 151 -0.72 0.19 40.10
N ASN A 152 0.44 -0.43 40.30
CA ASN A 152 0.73 -1.79 39.82
C ASN A 152 -0.29 -2.83 40.31
N GLN A 153 -0.84 -2.66 41.52
CA GLN A 153 -1.87 -3.55 42.08
C GLN A 153 -3.13 -3.62 41.22
N ASP A 154 -3.44 -2.55 40.47
CA ASP A 154 -4.62 -2.53 39.60
C ASP A 154 -4.46 -3.50 38.41
N CYS A 155 -3.21 -3.87 38.06
CA CYS A 155 -2.90 -4.85 37.01
C CYS A 155 -2.69 -6.28 37.56
N GLN A 156 -2.61 -6.46 38.89
CA GLN A 156 -2.19 -7.72 39.53
C GLN A 156 -3.29 -8.79 39.64
N HIS A 157 -4.50 -8.51 39.15
CA HIS A 157 -5.59 -9.48 39.14
C HIS A 157 -5.53 -10.47 37.96
N THR A 158 -4.57 -10.26 37.06
CA THR A 158 -4.23 -11.17 35.98
C THR A 158 -2.84 -11.73 36.26
N THR A 159 -2.46 -12.83 35.63
CA THR A 159 -1.17 -13.51 35.81
C THR A 159 -0.01 -12.50 35.94
N VAL A 160 0.95 -12.80 36.84
CA VAL A 160 1.98 -11.97 37.53
C VAL A 160 2.93 -11.14 36.63
N LEU A 161 2.55 -10.80 35.40
CA LEU A 161 3.43 -10.32 34.34
C LEU A 161 3.04 -8.94 33.78
N LEU A 162 2.12 -8.23 34.44
CA LEU A 162 1.70 -6.88 34.05
C LEU A 162 2.11 -5.85 35.11
N GLU A 163 2.65 -4.73 34.68
CA GLU A 163 2.94 -3.55 35.51
C GLU A 163 2.19 -2.31 35.00
N CYS A 164 1.95 -1.35 35.88
CA CYS A 164 1.31 -0.10 35.52
C CYS A 164 2.37 0.89 35.02
N PHE A 165 2.42 1.09 33.71
CA PHE A 165 3.35 2.01 33.07
C PHE A 165 2.56 3.12 32.36
N HIS A 166 2.84 4.39 32.68
CA HIS A 166 2.10 5.53 32.14
C HIS A 166 0.56 5.42 32.22
N ARG A 167 0.04 4.91 33.34
CA ARG A 167 -1.39 4.68 33.59
C ARG A 167 -2.04 3.60 32.72
N THR A 168 -1.27 2.73 32.06
CA THR A 168 -1.79 1.55 31.36
C THR A 168 -1.09 0.28 31.82
N CYS A 169 -1.82 -0.82 31.92
CA CYS A 169 -1.25 -2.12 32.24
C CYS A 169 -0.48 -2.66 31.02
N VAL A 170 0.84 -2.81 31.15
CA VAL A 170 1.75 -3.32 30.10
C VAL A 170 2.49 -4.55 30.60
N CYS A 171 2.93 -5.42 29.68
CA CYS A 171 3.74 -6.58 30.03
C CYS A 171 5.11 -6.12 30.54
N LEU A 172 5.67 -6.82 31.53
CA LEU A 172 7.03 -6.61 32.01
C LEU A 172 8.04 -6.71 30.85
N GLU A 173 9.17 -6.02 31.00
CA GLU A 173 10.25 -6.07 30.01
C GLU A 173 10.67 -7.52 29.71
N GLY A 174 10.78 -7.86 28.42
CA GLY A 174 11.02 -9.24 27.95
C GLY A 174 9.77 -10.10 27.74
N TYR A 175 8.56 -9.53 27.92
CA TYR A 175 7.31 -10.21 27.64
C TYR A 175 6.48 -9.50 26.55
N VAL A 176 5.78 -10.27 25.72
CA VAL A 176 4.91 -9.78 24.63
C VAL A 176 3.46 -10.18 24.91
N PRO A 177 2.48 -9.28 24.73
CA PRO A 177 1.07 -9.61 25.00
C PRO A 177 0.54 -10.68 24.03
N LEU A 178 -0.07 -11.72 24.59
CA LEU A 178 -0.86 -12.75 23.89
C LEU A 178 -2.34 -12.61 24.28
N GLY A 179 -2.96 -11.51 23.87
CA GLY A 179 -4.35 -11.18 24.20
C GLY A 179 -4.49 -10.30 25.43
N LYS A 180 -5.72 -10.19 25.97
CA LYS A 180 -6.06 -9.23 27.04
C LYS A 180 -5.47 -9.61 28.40
N TYR A 181 -5.12 -10.88 28.63
CA TYR A 181 -4.74 -11.38 29.97
C TYR A 181 -3.47 -12.24 30.00
N LEU A 182 -2.70 -12.30 28.90
CA LEU A 182 -1.48 -13.09 28.86
C LEU A 182 -0.30 -12.28 28.31
N CYS A 183 0.85 -12.49 28.91
CA CYS A 183 2.15 -11.97 28.49
C CYS A 183 3.10 -13.17 28.32
N TYR A 184 3.82 -13.25 27.20
CA TYR A 184 4.70 -14.37 26.84
C TYR A 184 6.17 -13.96 26.81
N ASN A 185 7.03 -14.74 27.46
CA ASN A 185 8.47 -14.47 27.54
C ASN A 185 9.15 -14.76 26.19
N ILE A 186 9.78 -13.75 25.59
CA ILE A 186 10.44 -13.88 24.27
C ILE A 186 11.79 -14.60 24.32
N HIS A 187 12.36 -14.81 25.51
CA HIS A 187 13.69 -15.37 25.68
C HIS A 187 13.73 -16.87 26.01
N GLY A 188 12.58 -17.55 26.18
CA GLY A 188 12.50 -19.01 26.16
C GLY A 188 13.44 -19.78 27.11
N GLN A 189 14.03 -19.12 28.11
CA GLN A 189 14.85 -19.76 29.13
C GLN A 189 14.14 -19.65 30.48
N ASN A 190 14.18 -20.74 31.24
CA ASN A 190 13.56 -20.92 32.55
C ASN A 190 13.71 -19.66 33.42
N ALA A 191 12.58 -19.03 33.78
CA ALA A 191 12.58 -17.88 34.67
C ALA A 191 13.12 -18.28 36.06
N PRO A 192 13.97 -17.46 36.70
CA PRO A 192 14.32 -17.68 38.10
C PRO A 192 13.09 -17.47 38.99
N VAL A 193 12.89 -18.38 39.93
CA VAL A 193 11.90 -18.27 41.00
C VAL A 193 12.26 -17.05 41.85
N ILE A 194 11.43 -16.01 41.82
CA ILE A 194 11.57 -14.84 42.70
C ILE A 194 10.95 -15.23 44.06
N GLU A 195 11.79 -15.60 45.02
CA GLU A 195 11.39 -15.67 46.43
C GLU A 195 11.22 -14.25 46.98
N SER A 196 10.02 -13.97 47.49
CA SER A 196 9.69 -12.72 48.15
C SER A 196 10.49 -12.57 49.45
N SER A 197 11.46 -11.66 49.48
CA SER A 197 12.04 -11.17 50.74
C SER A 197 11.54 -9.75 51.01
N THR A 198 10.72 -9.66 52.05
CA THR A 198 10.29 -8.43 52.70
C THR A 198 11.51 -7.73 53.31
N SER A 199 11.85 -6.55 52.83
CA SER A 199 12.70 -5.62 53.58
C SER A 199 12.15 -4.20 53.47
N THR A 200 11.55 -3.77 54.58
CA THR A 200 11.20 -2.40 54.91
C THR A 200 12.48 -1.56 54.96
N SER A 201 12.58 -0.54 54.10
CA SER A 201 13.50 0.57 54.31
C SER A 201 12.77 1.89 54.11
N THR A 202 12.67 2.62 55.21
CA THR A 202 12.22 4.00 55.32
C THR A 202 13.32 4.92 54.81
N LEU A 203 13.04 5.64 53.72
CA LEU A 203 13.83 6.81 53.32
C LEU A 203 12.88 7.98 53.06
N THR A 204 12.89 8.91 54.02
CA THR A 204 12.42 10.28 53.88
C THR A 204 13.30 11.02 52.89
N SER A 205 12.70 11.55 51.81
CA SER A 205 13.32 12.61 51.03
C SER A 205 12.30 13.67 50.64
N THR A 206 12.77 14.89 50.79
CA THR A 206 12.09 16.18 50.83
C THR A 206 11.56 16.65 49.48
N LEU A 207 10.37 17.25 49.55
CA LEU A 207 9.72 18.06 48.52
C LEU A 207 10.70 19.08 47.87
N SER A 208 10.71 19.13 46.54
CA SER A 208 11.02 20.34 45.80
C SER A 208 10.16 20.36 44.54
N THR A 209 9.10 21.15 44.62
CA THR A 209 8.19 21.50 43.53
C THR A 209 8.87 22.47 42.59
N THR A 210 9.10 22.05 41.34
CA THR A 210 9.32 22.96 40.21
C THR A 210 8.28 22.65 39.14
N THR A 211 7.33 23.56 39.00
CA THR A 211 6.30 23.56 37.96
C THR A 211 6.93 23.89 36.61
N LEU A 212 6.90 22.93 35.69
CA LEU A 212 7.15 23.17 34.26
C LEU A 212 5.93 22.68 33.48
N SER A 213 5.26 23.62 32.83
CA SER A 213 4.16 23.42 31.90
C SER A 213 4.69 22.76 30.62
N LEU A 214 4.19 21.58 30.28
CA LEU A 214 4.38 20.96 28.97
C LEU A 214 3.00 20.70 28.35
N ASN A 215 2.80 21.31 27.19
CA ASN A 215 1.60 21.23 26.38
C ASN A 215 1.39 19.79 25.90
N SER A 216 0.13 19.35 25.98
CA SER A 216 -0.36 18.08 25.47
C SER A 216 -0.13 17.97 23.96
N VAL A 217 0.58 16.93 23.55
CA VAL A 217 0.53 16.40 22.19
C VAL A 217 -0.12 15.03 22.31
N ASP A 218 -1.29 14.89 21.69
CA ASP A 218 -2.05 13.65 21.62
C ASP A 218 -1.25 12.62 20.79
N ASP A 219 -0.71 11.60 21.47
CA ASP A 219 0.04 10.50 20.86
C ASP A 219 -0.95 9.36 20.58
N GLU A 220 -1.66 9.44 19.45
CA GLU A 220 -2.64 8.43 19.03
C GLU A 220 -1.94 7.26 18.34
N MET A 221 -1.97 6.11 19.02
CA MET A 221 -1.25 4.88 18.68
C MET A 221 -1.85 4.16 17.45
N VAL A 222 -1.42 4.51 16.23
CA VAL A 222 -1.83 3.80 15.00
C VAL A 222 -0.94 2.56 14.75
N GLN A 223 -1.57 1.38 14.73
CA GLN A 223 -0.96 0.14 14.23
C GLN A 223 -0.78 0.20 12.70
N PHE A 224 0.34 0.76 12.23
CA PHE A 224 0.80 0.53 10.86
C PHE A 224 1.40 -0.87 10.75
N LEU A 225 0.74 -1.76 10.02
CA LEU A 225 1.36 -2.98 9.49
C LEU A 225 2.24 -2.57 8.29
N GLY A 226 3.47 -2.13 8.57
CA GLY A 226 4.44 -1.83 7.51
C GLY A 226 4.82 -3.10 6.74
N LYS A 227 4.67 -3.09 5.42
CA LYS A 227 5.20 -4.13 4.53
C LYS A 227 6.38 -3.57 3.73
N LEU A 228 7.24 -4.44 3.23
CA LEU A 228 8.26 -4.06 2.26
C LEU A 228 7.60 -3.38 1.05
N GLY A 229 8.22 -2.31 0.56
CA GLY A 229 7.67 -1.47 -0.51
C GLY A 229 6.72 -0.37 -0.04
N ASN A 230 6.29 -0.34 1.23
CA ASN A 230 5.54 0.81 1.75
C ASN A 230 6.44 2.02 1.94
N THR A 231 5.83 3.20 1.89
CA THR A 231 6.50 4.44 2.25
C THR A 231 6.85 4.48 3.74
N CYS A 232 7.96 5.12 4.08
CA CYS A 232 8.44 5.25 5.44
C CYS A 232 9.14 6.60 5.65
N THR A 233 9.13 7.08 6.88
CA THR A 233 9.85 8.30 7.30
C THR A 233 11.14 8.00 8.04
N ASN A 234 11.22 6.84 8.71
CA ASN A 234 12.42 6.37 9.39
C ASN A 234 12.50 4.84 9.41
N ASP A 235 13.68 4.33 9.76
CA ASP A 235 13.96 2.90 9.89
C ASP A 235 13.11 2.19 10.94
N TYR A 236 12.69 2.90 11.99
CA TYR A 236 11.98 2.32 13.12
C TYR A 236 10.65 1.70 12.68
N TYR A 237 9.89 2.38 11.82
CA TYR A 237 8.62 1.86 11.30
C TYR A 237 8.80 0.61 10.45
N CYS A 238 9.84 0.58 9.61
CA CYS A 238 10.17 -0.59 8.80
C CYS A 238 10.58 -1.76 9.69
N ARG A 239 11.54 -1.57 10.61
CA ARG A 239 12.04 -2.65 11.50
C ARG A 239 10.96 -3.22 12.41
N ARG A 240 10.06 -2.37 12.90
CA ARG A 240 8.93 -2.80 13.75
C ARG A 240 7.98 -3.73 13.00
N SER A 241 7.85 -3.56 11.70
CA SER A 241 6.88 -4.30 10.90
C SER A 241 7.49 -5.47 10.14
N VAL A 242 8.71 -5.32 9.66
CA VAL A 242 9.50 -6.34 8.97
C VAL A 242 10.89 -6.38 9.59
N SER A 243 11.18 -7.45 10.34
CA SER A 243 12.49 -7.67 10.94
C SER A 243 13.59 -7.60 9.87
N ARG A 244 14.69 -6.92 10.20
CA ARG A 244 15.85 -6.74 9.30
C ARG A 244 15.53 -5.93 8.01
N SER A 245 14.63 -4.97 8.12
CA SER A 245 14.40 -3.94 7.10
C SER A 245 14.88 -2.54 7.54
N HIS A 246 15.02 -1.62 6.61
CA HIS A 246 15.32 -0.20 6.85
C HIS A 246 14.55 0.68 5.85
N CYS A 247 14.49 1.97 6.13
CA CYS A 247 13.84 2.95 5.29
C CYS A 247 14.86 3.51 4.28
N TYR A 248 14.81 3.01 3.05
CA TYR A 248 15.71 3.45 1.98
C TYR A 248 14.96 4.33 0.99
N ASN A 249 15.38 5.59 0.84
CA ASN A 249 14.71 6.58 -0.02
C ASN A 249 13.20 6.69 0.24
N GLY A 250 12.81 6.63 1.51
CA GLY A 250 11.41 6.72 1.91
C GLY A 250 10.59 5.46 1.61
N ILE A 251 11.21 4.32 1.29
CA ILE A 251 10.55 3.03 1.05
C ILE A 251 11.18 1.94 1.93
N CYS A 252 10.36 1.13 2.62
CA CYS A 252 10.85 0.01 3.43
C CYS A 252 11.48 -1.07 2.54
N SER A 253 12.76 -1.35 2.77
CA SER A 253 13.57 -2.33 2.04
C SER A 253 14.39 -3.20 3.01
N CYS A 254 14.77 -4.42 2.63
CA CYS A 254 15.68 -5.23 3.47
C CYS A 254 17.03 -4.54 3.65
N ILE A 255 17.65 -4.67 4.83
CA ILE A 255 19.01 -4.18 5.07
C ILE A 255 20.02 -4.93 4.18
N ASP A 256 21.19 -4.34 3.95
CA ASP A 256 22.21 -4.97 3.12
C ASP A 256 22.62 -6.35 3.68
N GLY A 257 22.79 -7.32 2.77
CA GLY A 257 23.00 -8.72 3.13
C GLY A 257 21.71 -9.52 3.38
N TYR A 258 20.53 -8.89 3.26
CA TYR A 258 19.23 -9.56 3.37
C TYR A 258 18.43 -9.44 2.08
N MET A 259 17.70 -10.50 1.73
CA MET A 259 16.79 -10.53 0.59
C MET A 259 15.35 -10.70 1.07
N SER A 260 14.40 -10.10 0.36
CA SER A 260 12.97 -10.26 0.67
C SER A 260 12.53 -11.66 0.25
N LEU A 261 12.07 -12.47 1.20
CA LEU A 261 11.43 -13.76 0.90
C LEU A 261 9.99 -13.53 0.43
N ASP A 262 9.30 -12.59 1.08
CA ASP A 262 7.97 -12.08 0.74
C ASP A 262 7.88 -10.61 1.15
N ILE A 263 6.67 -10.02 1.16
CA ILE A 263 6.45 -8.62 1.54
C ILE A 263 6.57 -8.35 3.05
N TYR A 264 6.71 -9.37 3.89
CA TYR A 264 6.75 -9.28 5.35
C TYR A 264 8.05 -9.81 5.97
N THR A 265 8.96 -10.39 5.16
CA THR A 265 10.09 -11.15 5.68
C THR A 265 11.37 -10.88 4.90
N CYS A 266 12.43 -10.47 5.61
CA CYS A 266 13.79 -10.39 5.09
C CYS A 266 14.62 -11.57 5.61
N THR A 267 15.16 -12.38 4.71
CA THR A 267 16.03 -13.53 5.05
C THR A 267 17.47 -13.25 4.69
N GLU A 268 18.40 -13.82 5.46
CA GLU A 268 19.84 -13.60 5.26
C GLU A 268 20.25 -14.14 3.89
N GLY A 269 20.86 -13.27 3.09
CA GLY A 269 21.49 -13.63 1.84
C GLY A 269 22.81 -14.33 2.11
N THR A 270 22.76 -15.53 2.67
CA THR A 270 23.94 -16.40 2.61
C THR A 270 24.28 -16.61 1.13
N ASN A 271 25.58 -16.67 0.80
CA ASN A 271 26.02 -17.18 -0.49
C ASN A 271 25.40 -18.57 -0.66
N ILE A 272 24.27 -18.65 -1.35
CA ILE A 272 23.62 -19.92 -1.66
C ILE A 272 24.54 -20.57 -2.68
N ASP A 273 25.46 -21.39 -2.18
CA ASP A 273 26.23 -22.30 -3.00
C ASP A 273 25.23 -23.12 -3.84
N SER A 274 25.41 -22.96 -5.14
CA SER A 274 24.65 -23.39 -6.32
C SER A 274 24.07 -24.82 -6.40
N LYS A 275 23.87 -25.56 -5.30
CA LYS A 275 23.44 -26.97 -5.33
C LYS A 275 22.15 -27.34 -4.61
N THR A 276 21.45 -26.40 -3.99
CA THR A 276 20.09 -26.67 -3.49
C THR A 276 19.12 -25.73 -4.18
N SER A 277 18.38 -26.27 -5.15
CA SER A 277 17.37 -25.57 -5.94
C SER A 277 16.18 -25.15 -5.07
N ILE A 278 16.38 -24.12 -4.26
CA ILE A 278 15.29 -23.29 -3.73
C ILE A 278 15.04 -22.22 -4.79
N ALA A 279 13.78 -22.06 -5.16
CA ALA A 279 13.34 -21.17 -6.23
C ALA A 279 14.04 -19.80 -6.09
N SER A 280 14.83 -19.43 -7.10
CA SER A 280 15.43 -18.11 -7.22
C SER A 280 14.30 -17.08 -7.17
N TYR A 281 14.13 -16.43 -6.01
CA TYR A 281 13.07 -15.45 -5.82
C TYR A 281 13.39 -14.24 -6.68
N LYS A 282 12.50 -14.00 -7.63
CA LYS A 282 12.64 -12.90 -8.57
C LYS A 282 12.02 -11.63 -7.95
N SER A 283 12.71 -10.51 -8.05
CA SER A 283 12.30 -9.16 -7.65
C SER A 283 11.16 -8.62 -8.51
N LEU A 284 10.20 -7.96 -7.88
CA LEU A 284 9.10 -7.25 -8.55
C LEU A 284 9.60 -6.04 -9.35
N LEU A 285 8.74 -5.47 -10.20
CA LEU A 285 9.01 -4.21 -10.88
C LEU A 285 9.29 -3.10 -9.85
N GLY A 286 10.37 -2.35 -10.07
CA GLY A 286 10.93 -1.39 -9.10
C GLY A 286 11.83 -2.01 -8.02
N GLY A 287 11.89 -3.34 -7.90
CA GLY A 287 12.78 -4.04 -6.98
C GLY A 287 14.22 -4.10 -7.46
N LYS A 288 15.16 -4.31 -6.53
CA LYS A 288 16.60 -4.43 -6.84
C LYS A 288 16.90 -5.69 -7.64
N CYS A 289 17.81 -5.62 -8.59
CA CYS A 289 18.27 -6.75 -9.39
C CYS A 289 19.75 -6.61 -9.72
N THR A 290 20.41 -7.71 -10.12
CA THR A 290 21.78 -7.66 -10.69
C THR A 290 21.82 -8.25 -12.10
N THR A 291 20.87 -9.10 -12.45
CA THR A 291 20.68 -9.64 -13.80
C THR A 291 19.19 -9.65 -14.14
N ASN A 292 18.85 -9.71 -15.44
CA ASN A 292 17.44 -9.79 -15.89
C ASN A 292 16.70 -11.00 -15.30
N ARG A 293 17.42 -12.09 -14.96
CA ARG A 293 16.83 -13.28 -14.33
C ARG A 293 16.31 -13.02 -12.92
N HIS A 294 16.80 -11.97 -12.28
CA HIS A 294 16.33 -11.55 -10.96
C HIS A 294 15.02 -10.79 -11.04
N CYS A 295 14.48 -10.46 -12.22
CA CYS A 295 13.20 -9.78 -12.33
C CYS A 295 12.06 -10.79 -12.53
N GLN A 296 10.96 -10.60 -11.78
CA GLN A 296 9.88 -11.59 -11.66
C GLN A 296 9.06 -11.73 -12.92
N THR A 297 8.74 -10.59 -13.52
CA THR A 297 8.07 -10.50 -14.80
C THR A 297 8.98 -11.09 -15.88
N SER A 298 8.44 -12.00 -16.70
CA SER A 298 9.17 -12.61 -17.82
C SER A 298 9.73 -11.58 -18.81
N ASN A 299 9.12 -10.40 -18.87
CA ASN A 299 9.50 -9.32 -19.77
C ASN A 299 10.23 -8.17 -19.08
N ALA A 300 10.48 -8.21 -17.77
CA ALA A 300 11.21 -7.14 -17.09
C ALA A 300 12.73 -7.25 -17.33
N ILE A 301 13.37 -6.10 -17.53
CA ILE A 301 14.82 -5.98 -17.67
C ILE A 301 15.42 -5.34 -16.41
N CYS A 302 16.60 -5.80 -16.03
CA CYS A 302 17.37 -5.20 -14.96
C CYS A 302 18.17 -4.02 -15.52
N LEU A 303 17.72 -2.80 -15.27
CA LEU A 303 18.42 -1.58 -15.70
C LEU A 303 18.81 -0.79 -14.45
N ASN A 304 20.10 -0.43 -14.34
CA ASN A 304 20.64 0.29 -13.18
C ASN A 304 20.30 -0.38 -11.83
N ASN A 305 20.44 -1.70 -11.76
CA ASN A 305 20.12 -2.53 -10.61
C ASN A 305 18.65 -2.48 -10.13
N ILE A 306 17.71 -2.07 -11.00
CA ILE A 306 16.28 -2.06 -10.71
C ILE A 306 15.51 -2.74 -11.86
N CYS A 307 14.47 -3.50 -11.54
CA CYS A 307 13.62 -4.16 -12.54
C CYS A 307 12.65 -3.18 -13.19
N TYR A 308 12.75 -3.01 -14.51
CA TYR A 308 11.90 -2.14 -15.31
C TYR A 308 11.22 -2.90 -16.46
N CYS A 309 10.11 -2.35 -16.95
CA CYS A 309 9.56 -2.77 -18.23
C CYS A 309 10.43 -2.24 -19.38
N PRO A 310 10.76 -3.08 -20.39
CA PRO A 310 11.56 -2.67 -21.54
C PRO A 310 10.83 -1.62 -22.38
N ARG A 311 11.56 -0.92 -23.24
CA ARG A 311 10.98 0.05 -24.17
C ARG A 311 9.87 -0.60 -25.00
N GLY A 312 8.79 0.15 -25.22
CA GLY A 312 7.60 -0.37 -25.89
C GLY A 312 6.69 -1.21 -24.98
N SER A 313 6.95 -1.27 -23.67
CA SER A 313 6.04 -1.88 -22.70
C SER A 313 5.85 -0.99 -21.47
N PHE A 314 4.71 -1.13 -20.79
CA PHE A 314 4.38 -0.37 -19.59
C PHE A 314 3.91 -1.29 -18.45
N PRO A 315 4.18 -0.94 -17.18
CA PRO A 315 3.75 -1.72 -16.03
C PRO A 315 2.22 -1.66 -15.88
N ILE A 316 1.54 -2.80 -15.86
CA ILE A 316 0.10 -2.89 -15.53
C ILE A 316 -0.07 -2.98 -14.01
N ASP A 317 0.83 -3.73 -13.37
CA ASP A 317 0.89 -3.97 -11.93
C ASP A 317 2.36 -4.23 -11.53
N SER A 318 2.62 -4.62 -10.28
CA SER A 318 3.99 -4.92 -9.79
C SER A 318 4.64 -6.17 -10.42
N TRP A 319 3.90 -6.93 -11.21
CA TRP A 319 4.24 -8.26 -11.71
C TRP A 319 4.27 -8.36 -13.23
N ASN A 320 3.60 -7.45 -13.96
CA ASN A 320 3.35 -7.57 -15.39
C ASN A 320 3.71 -6.29 -16.16
N CYS A 321 4.40 -6.48 -17.29
CA CYS A 321 4.58 -5.48 -18.33
C CYS A 321 3.65 -5.81 -19.49
N LEU A 322 2.86 -4.86 -19.96
CA LEU A 322 2.09 -4.99 -21.20
C LEU A 322 2.89 -4.38 -22.35
N GLU A 323 3.09 -5.15 -23.41
CA GLU A 323 3.61 -4.60 -24.66
C GLU A 323 2.58 -3.64 -25.27
N ASP A 324 3.06 -2.49 -25.74
CA ASP A 324 2.26 -1.58 -26.54
C ASP A 324 2.11 -2.19 -27.94
N PRO A 325 0.90 -2.64 -28.34
CA PRO A 325 0.71 -3.26 -29.65
C PRO A 325 1.09 -2.33 -30.81
N ASP A 326 1.07 -1.01 -30.59
CA ASP A 326 1.36 -0.03 -31.64
C ASP A 326 2.89 0.19 -31.81
N ALA A 327 3.72 -0.20 -30.84
CA ALA A 327 5.19 -0.09 -30.93
C ALA A 327 5.83 -1.14 -31.85
N SER A 328 5.11 -2.22 -32.20
CA SER A 328 5.68 -3.36 -32.93
C SER A 328 5.77 -3.19 -34.47
N SER A 329 5.16 -2.14 -35.05
CA SER A 329 5.04 -2.02 -36.52
C SER A 329 5.96 -1.01 -37.22
N GLU A 330 6.65 -0.12 -36.50
CA GLU A 330 7.53 0.90 -37.13
C GLU A 330 9.04 0.60 -37.05
N GLU A 331 9.48 -0.39 -36.28
CA GLU A 331 10.92 -0.54 -35.94
C GLU A 331 11.70 -1.62 -36.69
N ALA A 332 11.10 -2.31 -37.66
CA ALA A 332 11.80 -3.34 -38.46
C ALA A 332 12.71 -2.80 -39.59
N SER A 333 12.93 -1.47 -39.72
CA SER A 333 13.64 -0.92 -40.89
C SER A 333 14.67 0.19 -40.64
N ARG A 334 15.05 0.49 -39.38
CA ARG A 334 16.10 1.50 -39.13
C ARG A 334 17.47 0.86 -38.97
N THR A 335 18.20 0.78 -40.09
CA THR A 335 19.63 0.47 -40.13
C THR A 335 20.42 1.58 -39.41
N ILE A 336 21.18 1.23 -38.39
CA ILE A 336 22.02 2.14 -37.62
C ILE A 336 23.15 2.66 -38.53
N THR A 337 23.17 3.96 -38.82
CA THR A 337 24.30 4.63 -39.48
C THR A 337 25.33 5.06 -38.43
N THR A 338 26.52 4.46 -38.47
CA THR A 338 27.66 4.81 -37.62
C THR A 338 28.24 6.15 -38.07
N ILE A 339 28.31 7.14 -37.17
CA ILE A 339 29.00 8.41 -37.43
C ILE A 339 30.33 8.39 -36.66
N GLU A 340 31.44 8.39 -37.39
CA GLU A 340 32.79 8.53 -36.83
C GLU A 340 33.03 10.00 -36.43
N THR A 341 33.43 10.24 -35.19
CA THR A 341 33.82 11.58 -34.71
C THR A 341 35.28 11.57 -34.31
N THR A 342 36.13 12.23 -35.10
CA THR A 342 37.58 12.33 -34.86
C THR A 342 37.87 13.47 -33.88
N THR A 343 38.45 13.18 -32.72
CA THR A 343 38.88 14.21 -31.75
C THR A 343 40.40 14.29 -31.73
N THR A 344 40.96 15.44 -32.10
CA THR A 344 42.40 15.71 -32.09
C THR A 344 42.78 16.41 -30.80
N THR A 345 43.65 15.80 -29.98
CA THR A 345 44.19 16.43 -28.77
C THR A 345 45.64 16.83 -29.02
N THR A 346 45.95 18.12 -28.87
CA THR A 346 47.32 18.66 -29.04
C THR A 346 47.89 19.00 -27.67
N THR A 347 48.92 18.28 -27.25
CA THR A 347 49.62 18.55 -25.98
C THR A 347 50.89 19.34 -26.27
N THR A 348 50.98 20.57 -25.77
CA THR A 348 52.17 21.42 -25.90
C THR A 348 52.97 21.40 -24.60
N THR A 349 54.09 20.69 -24.59
CA THR A 349 55.03 20.69 -23.45
C THR A 349 56.07 21.78 -23.69
N THR A 350 56.12 22.77 -22.80
CA THR A 350 57.09 23.87 -22.89
C THR A 350 58.26 23.57 -21.97
N THR A 351 59.41 23.21 -22.54
CA THR A 351 60.67 23.08 -21.81
C THR A 351 61.56 24.25 -22.16
N THR A 352 62.01 24.99 -21.15
CA THR A 352 62.88 26.15 -21.31
C THR A 352 64.23 25.68 -21.88
N THR A 353 64.68 26.34 -22.94
CA THR A 353 65.91 26.11 -23.71
C THR A 353 65.75 25.15 -24.90
N THR A 354 65.66 25.75 -26.10
CA THR A 354 65.64 25.18 -27.47
C THR A 354 64.33 24.52 -27.94
N THR A 355 63.62 25.22 -28.84
CA THR A 355 62.33 24.82 -29.39
C THR A 355 62.50 23.84 -30.56
N ALA A 356 62.05 22.59 -30.37
CA ALA A 356 61.77 21.65 -31.44
C ALA A 356 60.37 21.08 -31.23
N THR A 357 59.47 21.25 -32.20
CA THR A 357 58.08 20.82 -32.12
C THR A 357 57.94 19.43 -32.74
N THR A 358 57.57 18.43 -31.95
CA THR A 358 57.26 17.08 -32.46
C THR A 358 55.77 16.82 -32.27
N THR A 359 55.05 16.59 -33.37
CA THR A 359 53.62 16.28 -33.36
C THR A 359 53.44 14.77 -33.42
N THR A 360 52.83 14.18 -32.39
CA THR A 360 52.49 12.75 -32.37
C THR A 360 50.98 12.60 -32.40
N THR A 361 50.46 11.92 -33.41
CA THR A 361 49.01 11.65 -33.56
C THR A 361 48.73 10.25 -33.05
N THR A 362 47.88 10.12 -32.03
CA THR A 362 47.42 8.83 -31.52
C THR A 362 45.92 8.71 -31.74
N THR A 363 45.50 7.69 -32.49
CA THR A 363 44.08 7.41 -32.77
C THR A 363 43.56 6.40 -31.76
N THR A 364 42.61 6.80 -30.92
CA THR A 364 41.95 5.89 -29.96
C THR A 364 40.47 5.79 -30.31
N THR A 365 40.03 4.59 -30.68
CA THR A 365 38.63 4.30 -31.00
C THR A 365 37.90 3.95 -29.71
N THR A 366 37.04 4.84 -29.23
CA THR A 366 36.20 4.59 -28.04
C THR A 366 34.74 4.59 -28.44
N THR A 367 34.08 3.44 -28.28
CA THR A 367 32.66 3.27 -28.56
C THR A 367 31.85 3.78 -27.36
N ILE A 368 31.25 4.97 -27.49
CA ILE A 368 30.35 5.53 -26.48
C ILE A 368 28.94 5.57 -27.07
N PRO A 369 27.93 4.94 -26.46
CA PRO A 369 26.54 5.10 -26.88
C PRO A 369 26.09 6.52 -26.54
N ILE A 370 25.92 7.35 -27.57
CA ILE A 370 25.36 8.69 -27.42
C ILE A 370 23.85 8.54 -27.17
N THR A 371 23.43 8.69 -25.92
CA THR A 371 22.03 8.95 -25.60
C THR A 371 21.88 10.46 -25.51
N SER A 372 21.26 11.08 -26.52
CA SER A 372 20.77 12.44 -26.42
C SER A 372 19.59 12.47 -25.43
N PHE A 373 19.89 12.67 -24.16
CA PHE A 373 18.90 12.98 -23.13
C PHE A 373 18.50 14.46 -23.27
N LEU A 374 17.40 14.72 -23.97
CA LEU A 374 16.64 15.96 -23.80
C LEU A 374 15.79 15.82 -22.53
N TRP A 375 16.25 16.44 -21.46
CA TRP A 375 15.47 16.69 -20.26
C TRP A 375 14.30 17.61 -20.63
N TRP A 376 13.07 17.13 -20.45
CA TRP A 376 11.90 18.01 -20.26
C TRP A 376 11.76 18.27 -18.75
N PRO A 377 12.00 19.48 -18.25
CA PRO A 377 11.59 19.84 -16.91
C PRO A 377 10.09 20.11 -16.91
N TRP A 378 9.35 19.39 -16.07
CA TRP A 378 7.99 19.80 -15.71
C TRP A 378 8.09 20.98 -14.73
N SER A 379 7.83 22.18 -15.25
CA SER A 379 7.30 23.30 -14.46
C SER A 379 6.30 24.05 -15.33
N PRO A 380 5.18 24.53 -14.77
CA PRO A 380 4.08 25.08 -15.55
C PRO A 380 4.36 26.55 -15.85
N SER A 381 4.44 26.95 -17.12
CA SER A 381 3.98 28.25 -17.60
C SER A 381 4.14 28.42 -19.12
N THR A 382 3.15 29.13 -19.65
CA THR A 382 3.04 29.73 -20.99
C THR A 382 2.59 28.84 -22.14
N THR A 383 1.32 29.08 -22.45
CA THR A 383 0.53 28.72 -23.61
C THR A 383 1.23 29.11 -24.92
N THR A 384 1.56 28.13 -25.75
CA THR A 384 1.81 28.37 -27.17
C THR A 384 0.76 27.59 -27.96
N ARG A 385 -0.10 28.33 -28.68
CA ARG A 385 -1.09 27.81 -29.63
C ARG A 385 -0.40 26.83 -30.59
N GLN A 386 -0.68 25.54 -30.46
CA GLN A 386 -0.47 24.58 -31.52
C GLN A 386 -1.81 24.21 -32.17
N SER A 387 -1.74 24.15 -33.49
CA SER A 387 -2.82 24.10 -34.47
C SER A 387 -3.79 22.94 -34.29
N LEU A 388 -5.08 23.26 -34.43
CA LEU A 388 -6.20 22.33 -34.62
C LEU A 388 -5.97 21.44 -35.86
N ILE A 389 -5.44 20.25 -35.65
CA ILE A 389 -5.55 19.15 -36.61
C ILE A 389 -6.98 18.59 -36.48
N ASN A 390 -7.57 18.14 -37.60
CA ASN A 390 -8.98 17.78 -37.72
C ASN A 390 -9.20 16.28 -37.40
N TRP A 391 -9.41 15.94 -36.12
CA TRP A 391 -9.52 14.55 -35.62
C TRP A 391 -10.99 14.04 -35.55
N LYS A 392 -11.82 14.26 -36.57
CA LYS A 392 -13.28 14.09 -36.42
C LYS A 392 -13.88 12.69 -36.63
N ASN A 393 -13.16 11.69 -37.15
CA ASN A 393 -13.83 10.51 -37.76
C ASN A 393 -13.39 9.10 -37.31
N MET A 394 -12.81 8.87 -36.13
CA MET A 394 -12.31 7.52 -35.78
C MET A 394 -12.57 7.10 -34.32
N PHE A 395 -13.72 6.46 -34.02
CA PHE A 395 -13.82 5.55 -32.86
C PHE A 395 -13.32 4.14 -33.24
N PRO A 396 -12.68 3.40 -32.30
CA PRO A 396 -12.57 3.71 -30.87
C PRO A 396 -11.29 4.48 -30.48
N TYR A 397 -11.43 5.62 -29.80
CA TYR A 397 -10.30 6.34 -29.20
C TYR A 397 -9.79 5.61 -27.95
N ARG A 398 -8.47 5.59 -27.77
CA ARG A 398 -7.84 5.14 -26.53
C ARG A 398 -7.92 6.21 -25.44
N CYS A 399 -8.16 5.79 -24.21
CA CYS A 399 -8.24 6.66 -23.05
C CYS A 399 -7.56 6.02 -21.84
N LEU A 400 -7.00 6.86 -20.97
CA LEU A 400 -6.46 6.53 -19.65
C LEU A 400 -7.40 7.03 -18.55
N LEU A 401 -8.16 8.11 -18.83
CA LEU A 401 -9.03 8.77 -17.87
C LEU A 401 -10.38 9.12 -18.52
N ASN A 402 -11.46 9.09 -17.73
CA ASN A 402 -12.81 9.49 -18.17
C ASN A 402 -12.85 10.90 -18.78
N ARG A 403 -11.99 11.81 -18.29
CA ARG A 403 -11.91 13.18 -18.79
C ARG A 403 -11.57 13.25 -20.28
N GLN A 404 -10.75 12.34 -20.79
CA GLN A 404 -10.39 12.31 -22.21
C GLN A 404 -11.60 11.97 -23.08
N CYS A 405 -12.46 11.07 -22.61
CA CYS A 405 -13.73 10.76 -23.27
C CYS A 405 -14.74 11.92 -23.14
N ASN A 406 -14.84 12.53 -21.95
CA ASN A 406 -15.73 13.67 -21.70
C ASN A 406 -15.44 14.91 -22.56
N ILE A 407 -14.18 15.12 -22.97
CA ILE A 407 -13.81 16.21 -23.89
C ILE A 407 -14.43 15.97 -25.28
N MET A 408 -14.53 14.70 -25.70
CA MET A 408 -15.11 14.32 -26.99
C MET A 408 -16.63 14.31 -26.93
N ASP A 409 -17.18 13.68 -25.89
CA ASP A 409 -18.62 13.63 -25.64
C ASP A 409 -18.86 13.54 -24.12
N ARG A 410 -19.64 14.48 -23.58
CA ARG A 410 -19.95 14.57 -22.15
C ARG A 410 -20.68 13.33 -21.59
N ASN A 411 -21.25 12.50 -22.47
CA ASN A 411 -21.97 11.29 -22.11
C ASN A 411 -21.15 10.02 -22.39
N SER A 412 -19.82 10.12 -22.34
CA SER A 412 -18.93 8.98 -22.52
C SER A 412 -17.95 8.80 -21.34
N HIS A 413 -17.52 7.58 -21.08
CA HIS A 413 -16.52 7.26 -20.06
C HIS A 413 -15.46 6.31 -20.63
N CYS A 414 -14.31 6.24 -19.96
CA CYS A 414 -13.24 5.34 -20.31
C CYS A 414 -13.46 3.97 -19.67
N THR A 415 -13.45 2.92 -20.50
CA THR A 415 -13.51 1.53 -20.02
C THR A 415 -12.17 1.10 -19.44
N SER A 416 -12.17 0.01 -18.66
CA SER A 416 -10.94 -0.62 -18.14
C SER A 416 -9.98 -1.10 -19.25
N PHE A 417 -10.48 -1.27 -20.48
CA PHE A 417 -9.68 -1.61 -21.66
C PHE A 417 -9.13 -0.37 -22.38
N GLY A 418 -9.26 0.81 -21.77
CA GLY A 418 -8.80 2.06 -22.31
C GLY A 418 -9.54 2.48 -23.58
N ARG A 419 -10.84 2.17 -23.72
CA ARG A 419 -11.69 2.64 -24.83
C ARG A 419 -12.82 3.52 -24.32
N CYS A 420 -13.12 4.61 -25.01
CA CYS A 420 -14.30 5.42 -24.69
C CYS A 420 -15.58 4.66 -25.06
N THR A 421 -16.57 4.65 -24.17
CA THR A 421 -17.91 4.11 -24.40
C THR A 421 -18.97 5.06 -23.86
N CYS A 422 -20.17 5.04 -24.43
CA CYS A 422 -21.27 5.86 -23.93
C CYS A 422 -21.71 5.42 -22.53
N ASN A 423 -22.15 6.38 -21.71
CA ASN A 423 -22.73 6.13 -20.40
C ASN A 423 -24.03 5.32 -20.54
N ILE A 424 -24.43 4.65 -19.44
CA ILE A 424 -25.68 3.90 -19.40
C ILE A 424 -26.84 4.83 -19.76
N GLY A 425 -27.71 4.38 -20.67
CA GLY A 425 -28.81 5.19 -21.21
C GLY A 425 -28.45 6.00 -22.46
N TYR A 426 -27.24 5.87 -23.00
CA TYR A 426 -26.80 6.51 -24.24
C TYR A 426 -26.34 5.48 -25.27
N THR A 427 -26.56 5.79 -26.55
CA THR A 427 -26.08 5.03 -27.71
C THR A 427 -25.15 5.86 -28.56
N LEU A 428 -24.13 5.21 -29.12
CA LEU A 428 -23.23 5.85 -30.05
C LEU A 428 -23.93 5.95 -31.42
N GLU A 429 -24.28 7.16 -31.84
CA GLU A 429 -24.84 7.42 -33.16
C GLU A 429 -23.88 8.24 -34.01
N LYS A 430 -23.85 7.95 -35.31
CA LYS A 430 -23.10 8.74 -36.29
C LYS A 430 -23.95 9.95 -36.68
N THR A 431 -23.57 11.14 -36.21
CA THR A 431 -24.14 12.40 -36.66
C THR A 431 -23.31 12.99 -37.80
N ASN A 432 -23.85 13.99 -38.50
CA ASN A 432 -23.10 14.76 -39.50
C ASN A 432 -21.88 15.51 -38.92
N LYS A 433 -21.75 15.56 -37.58
CA LYS A 433 -20.63 16.20 -36.86
C LYS A 433 -19.62 15.19 -36.29
N GLY A 434 -19.83 13.89 -36.51
CA GLY A 434 -19.04 12.80 -35.94
C GLY A 434 -19.89 11.87 -35.07
N GLN A 435 -19.24 10.90 -34.42
CA GLN A 435 -19.92 10.01 -33.47
C GLN A 435 -20.22 10.73 -32.16
N GLN A 436 -21.46 10.64 -31.68
CA GLN A 436 -21.91 11.23 -30.42
C GLN A 436 -22.73 10.22 -29.63
N CYS A 437 -22.68 10.32 -28.30
CA CYS A 437 -23.49 9.55 -27.38
C CYS A 437 -24.83 10.25 -27.20
N ILE A 438 -25.86 9.72 -27.85
CA ILE A 438 -27.23 10.25 -27.82
C ILE A 438 -28.05 9.44 -26.82
N ARG A 439 -28.88 10.12 -26.02
CA ARG A 439 -29.72 9.46 -25.01
C ARG A 439 -30.68 8.52 -25.72
N LYS A 440 -30.74 7.25 -25.32
CA LYS A 440 -31.81 6.34 -25.74
C LYS A 440 -33.13 6.92 -25.23
N ILE A 441 -33.91 7.48 -26.13
CA ILE A 441 -35.32 7.73 -25.86
C ILE A 441 -35.96 6.34 -25.96
N PHE A 442 -36.34 5.78 -24.81
CA PHE A 442 -37.32 4.69 -24.83
C PHE A 442 -38.62 5.34 -25.27
N GLU A 443 -38.86 5.38 -26.58
CA GLU A 443 -40.21 5.58 -27.05
C GLU A 443 -40.98 4.31 -26.65
N ASP A 444 -41.92 4.50 -25.72
CA ASP A 444 -43.04 3.59 -25.53
C ASP A 444 -43.69 3.38 -26.90
N ASN A 445 -43.46 2.22 -27.52
CA ASN A 445 -44.35 1.47 -28.39
C ASN A 445 -43.52 0.54 -29.29
N ASP A 446 -43.34 -0.70 -28.83
CA ASP A 446 -43.50 -1.90 -29.66
C ASP A 446 -43.37 -3.12 -28.74
N CYS A 447 -44.49 -3.43 -28.08
CA CYS A 447 -44.83 -4.80 -27.73
C CYS A 447 -45.65 -5.35 -28.90
N ASP A 448 -44.98 -6.03 -29.83
CA ASP A 448 -45.57 -7.02 -30.73
C ASP A 448 -44.93 -8.39 -30.43
#